data_AF-A0A6A6U5A7-F1
#
_entry.id   AF-A0A6A6U5A7-F1
#
_cell.length_a   1.000
_cell.length_b   1.000
_cell.length_c   1.000
_cell.angle_alpha   90.00
_cell.angle_beta   90.00
_cell.angle_gamma   90.00
#
_symmetry.space_group_name_H-M   'P 1'
#
loop_
_entity.id
_entity.type
_entity.pdbx_description
1 polymer ?
#
loop_
_entity_poly.entity_id
_entity_poly.type
_entity_poly.pdbx_seq_one_letter_code
_entity_poly.pdbx_strand_id
1 'polypeptide(L)'
;MNHQKLLIAEYDPEWPTYFNTIKSQLLTALANNRNDFISIEHVGSTAVPGLCAKPTIDIDIVACSKQQIMPIVNAITTSLPYVYLGEFGITDRHALKFTPTTRESGSIDAVDRHLYICAEGSVPLRNHLGLRQVLRENEEIRLEYACVKRELAETCEDTMIYSARKTGIIQKILTLAGTLTDEERKQIELDNKVMEEKVREAWKVRDVEISGSS
;
A
#
# COMPACT_ATOMS: atom_id res chain seq x y z
N MET A 1 6.48 -16.05 -21.21
CA MET A 1 5.95 -15.12 -20.19
C MET A 1 5.61 -15.93 -18.95
N ASN A 2 6.40 -15.80 -17.87
CA ASN A 2 6.07 -16.43 -16.59
C ASN A 2 5.01 -15.54 -15.92
N HIS A 3 3.75 -15.93 -16.02
CA HIS A 3 2.66 -15.24 -15.33
C HIS A 3 2.74 -15.60 -13.85
N GLN A 4 3.23 -14.68 -13.04
CA GLN A 4 3.22 -14.87 -11.59
C GLN A 4 1.77 -14.78 -11.13
N LYS A 5 1.16 -15.94 -10.83
CA LYS A 5 -0.23 -16.05 -10.37
C LYS A 5 -0.46 -15.08 -9.22
N LEU A 6 -1.54 -14.30 -9.30
CA LEU A 6 -1.90 -13.33 -8.29
C LEU A 6 -2.21 -14.05 -6.97
N LEU A 7 -1.26 -14.05 -6.04
CA LEU A 7 -1.41 -14.76 -4.77
C LEU A 7 -2.31 -13.96 -3.83
N ILE A 8 -3.56 -14.42 -3.67
CA ILE A 8 -4.43 -14.05 -2.56
C ILE A 8 -4.43 -15.19 -1.55
N ALA A 9 -4.05 -14.86 -0.32
CA ALA A 9 -4.11 -15.75 0.82
C ALA A 9 -5.35 -15.42 1.67
N GLU A 10 -5.84 -16.42 2.39
CA GLU A 10 -6.77 -16.15 3.49
C GLU A 10 -6.09 -15.33 4.59
N TYR A 11 -6.88 -14.74 5.48
CA TYR A 11 -6.35 -13.89 6.53
C TYR A 11 -5.35 -14.64 7.41
N ASP A 12 -4.16 -14.06 7.58
CA ASP A 12 -3.12 -14.59 8.45
C ASP A 12 -3.11 -13.80 9.78
N PRO A 13 -3.34 -14.48 10.93
CA PRO A 13 -3.30 -13.83 12.24
C PRO A 13 -1.90 -13.29 12.63
N GLU A 14 -0.85 -13.63 11.89
CA GLU A 14 0.50 -13.08 12.10
C GLU A 14 0.72 -11.72 11.43
N TRP A 15 -0.15 -11.27 10.51
CA TRP A 15 0.00 -9.96 9.86
C TRP A 15 0.09 -8.78 10.85
N PRO A 16 -0.71 -8.72 11.93
CA PRO A 16 -0.52 -7.72 12.98
C PRO A 16 0.85 -7.81 13.68
N THR A 17 1.36 -9.03 13.91
CA THR A 17 2.70 -9.25 14.50
C THR A 17 3.80 -8.73 13.58
N TYR A 18 3.71 -9.01 12.28
CA TYR A 18 4.65 -8.49 11.28
C TYR A 18 4.60 -6.96 11.24
N PHE A 19 3.40 -6.37 11.17
CA PHE A 19 3.24 -4.93 11.24
C PHE A 19 3.89 -4.32 12.50
N ASN A 20 3.64 -4.89 13.68
CA ASN A 20 4.19 -4.38 14.93
C ASN A 20 5.73 -4.46 14.98
N THR A 21 6.31 -5.50 14.38
CA THR A 21 7.76 -5.65 14.25
C THR A 21 8.33 -4.56 13.34
N ILE A 22 7.72 -4.33 12.17
CA ILE A 22 8.13 -3.28 11.23
C ILE A 22 7.96 -1.90 11.84
N LYS A 23 6.84 -1.65 12.50
CA LYS A 23 6.56 -0.41 13.23
C LYS A 23 7.63 -0.13 14.28
N SER A 24 8.08 -1.15 15.00
CA SER A 24 9.15 -0.99 15.99
C SER A 24 10.47 -0.57 15.34
N GLN A 25 10.85 -1.16 14.20
CA GLN A 25 12.03 -0.74 13.44
C GLN A 25 11.92 0.72 12.96
N LEU A 26 10.74 1.11 12.45
CA LEU A 26 10.48 2.50 12.02
C LEU A 26 10.55 3.48 13.20
N LEU A 27 9.99 3.13 14.35
CA LEU A 27 10.07 3.96 15.56
C LEU A 27 11.51 4.15 16.04
N THR A 28 12.36 3.12 15.94
CA THR A 28 13.79 3.23 16.24
C THR A 28 14.50 4.17 15.26
N ALA A 29 14.24 4.04 13.95
CA ALA A 29 14.82 4.93 12.94
C ALA A 29 14.35 6.39 13.13
N LEU A 30 13.14 6.59 13.63
CA LEU A 30 12.53 7.91 13.87
C LEU A 30 12.71 8.42 15.31
N ALA A 31 13.63 7.86 16.09
CA ALA A 31 13.82 8.24 17.49
C ALA A 31 14.13 9.74 17.70
N ASN A 32 14.81 10.38 16.73
CA ASN A 32 15.10 11.82 16.77
C ASN A 32 14.03 12.70 16.08
N ASN A 33 13.01 12.08 15.49
CA ASN A 33 11.95 12.71 14.70
C ASN A 33 10.57 12.48 15.33
N ARG A 34 10.50 12.20 16.64
CA ARG A 34 9.26 11.80 17.33
C ARG A 34 8.15 12.85 17.31
N ASN A 35 8.48 14.12 17.07
CA ASN A 35 7.52 15.22 16.96
C ASN A 35 7.11 15.52 15.51
N ASP A 36 7.72 14.83 14.53
CA ASP A 36 7.50 15.07 13.11
C ASP A 36 6.31 14.26 12.57
N PHE A 37 5.90 13.22 13.29
CA PHE A 37 4.77 12.34 12.95
C PHE A 37 3.84 12.10 14.14
N ILE A 38 2.58 11.83 13.83
CA ILE A 38 1.49 11.59 14.77
C ILE A 38 1.38 10.10 15.09
N SER A 39 1.39 9.26 14.06
CA SER A 39 1.25 7.82 14.21
C SER A 39 1.89 7.04 13.05
N ILE A 40 2.00 5.72 13.28
CA ILE A 40 2.35 4.72 12.25
C ILE A 40 1.20 3.72 12.24
N GLU A 41 0.52 3.63 11.11
CA GLU A 41 -0.75 2.94 10.92
C GLU A 41 -0.59 1.70 10.04
N HIS A 42 -1.21 0.59 10.45
CA HIS A 42 -1.39 -0.59 9.58
C HIS A 42 -2.60 -0.33 8.69
N VAL A 43 -2.39 -0.26 7.38
CA VAL A 43 -3.45 0.01 6.41
C VAL A 43 -3.55 -1.14 5.39
N GLY A 44 -4.41 -0.97 4.38
CA GLY A 44 -4.63 -2.00 3.37
C GLY A 44 -5.44 -3.20 3.88
N SER A 45 -5.50 -4.26 3.06
CA SER A 45 -6.34 -5.42 3.38
C SER A 45 -5.79 -6.27 4.52
N THR A 46 -4.46 -6.32 4.70
CA THR A 46 -3.84 -7.11 5.78
C THR A 46 -4.10 -6.51 7.17
N ALA A 47 -4.53 -5.26 7.24
CA ALA A 47 -4.97 -4.62 8.47
C ALA A 47 -6.41 -4.99 8.88
N VAL A 48 -7.16 -5.76 8.09
CA VAL A 48 -8.55 -6.11 8.37
C VAL A 48 -8.65 -7.59 8.77
N PRO A 49 -8.93 -7.90 10.05
CA PRO A 49 -9.12 -9.28 10.49
C PRO A 49 -10.17 -10.04 9.66
N GLY A 50 -9.83 -11.28 9.29
CA GLY A 50 -10.71 -12.15 8.50
C GLY A 50 -10.82 -11.82 7.00
N LEU A 51 -10.10 -10.79 6.51
CA LEU A 51 -10.13 -10.43 5.10
C LEU A 51 -8.96 -11.08 4.32
N CYS A 52 -9.27 -11.84 3.27
CA CYS A 52 -8.26 -12.38 2.36
C CYS A 52 -7.45 -11.25 1.70
N ALA A 53 -6.16 -11.44 1.43
CA ALA A 53 -5.31 -10.39 0.87
C ALA A 53 -4.11 -10.94 0.13
N LYS A 54 -3.47 -10.09 -0.67
CA LYS A 54 -2.07 -10.29 -1.02
C LYS A 54 -1.27 -10.17 0.30
N PRO A 55 -0.32 -11.07 0.60
CA PRO A 55 0.45 -11.05 1.85
C PRO A 55 1.51 -9.94 1.83
N THR A 56 1.05 -8.69 1.85
CA THR A 56 1.88 -7.48 1.84
C THR A 56 1.38 -6.54 2.94
N ILE A 57 2.28 -6.10 3.82
CA ILE A 57 1.94 -5.18 4.90
C ILE A 57 1.99 -3.75 4.36
N ASP A 58 0.85 -3.08 4.26
CA ASP A 58 0.77 -1.66 3.88
C ASP A 58 0.84 -0.78 5.14
N ILE A 59 1.71 0.23 5.12
CA ILE A 59 2.00 1.08 6.28
C ILE A 59 1.94 2.55 5.87
N ASP A 60 1.22 3.35 6.66
CA ASP A 60 1.26 4.81 6.58
C ASP A 60 1.97 5.38 7.81
N ILE A 61 2.92 6.28 7.59
CA ILE A 61 3.40 7.21 8.61
C ILE A 61 2.65 8.52 8.43
N VAL A 62 1.97 8.96 9.48
CA VAL A 62 1.17 10.19 9.48
C VAL A 62 2.06 11.35 9.90
N ALA A 63 2.58 12.12 8.94
CA ALA A 63 3.38 13.31 9.22
C ALA A 63 2.49 14.43 9.80
N CYS A 64 3.00 15.17 10.79
CA CYS A 64 2.28 16.30 11.40
C CYS A 64 1.95 17.40 10.37
N SER A 65 2.78 17.54 9.34
CA SER A 65 2.53 18.44 8.21
C SER A 65 3.35 18.03 6.99
N LYS A 66 3.08 18.66 5.84
CA LYS A 66 3.86 18.43 4.60
C LYS A 66 5.35 18.74 4.77
N GLN A 67 5.69 19.72 5.61
CA GLN A 67 7.08 20.12 5.86
C GLN A 67 7.87 19.03 6.59
N GLN A 68 7.19 18.14 7.33
CA GLN A 68 7.82 17.06 8.08
C GLN A 68 8.07 15.79 7.28
N ILE A 69 7.55 15.72 6.05
CA ILE A 69 7.73 14.54 5.19
C ILE A 69 9.20 14.27 4.90
N MET A 70 9.96 15.27 4.45
CA MET A 70 11.37 15.07 4.10
C MET A 70 12.27 14.74 5.30
N PRO A 71 12.12 15.37 6.49
CA PRO A 71 12.78 14.91 7.71
C PRO A 71 12.55 13.42 8.01
N ILE A 72 11.31 12.95 7.92
CA ILE A 72 10.94 11.53 8.13
C ILE A 72 11.58 10.64 7.06
N VAL A 73 11.49 11.02 5.78
CA VAL A 73 12.13 10.29 4.67
C VAL A 73 13.62 10.12 4.92
N ASN A 74 14.33 11.19 5.29
CA ASN A 74 15.77 11.17 5.48
C ASN A 74 16.17 10.26 6.65
N ALA A 75 15.44 10.32 7.77
CA ALA A 75 15.67 9.47 8.93
C ALA A 75 15.52 7.98 8.58
N ILE A 76 14.44 7.61 7.88
CA ILE A 76 14.19 6.22 7.49
C ILE A 76 15.24 5.71 6.51
N THR A 77 15.52 6.46 5.44
CA THR A 77 16.43 6.03 4.37
C THR A 77 17.90 6.00 4.80
N THR A 78 18.25 6.71 5.88
CA THR A 78 19.60 6.68 6.47
C THR A 78 19.81 5.47 7.36
N SER A 79 18.76 5.00 8.06
CA SER A 79 18.87 3.93 9.07
C SER A 79 18.34 2.57 8.61
N LEU A 80 17.50 2.52 7.59
CA LEU A 80 16.82 1.31 7.12
C LEU A 80 16.96 1.18 5.60
N PRO A 81 16.90 -0.05 5.05
CA PRO A 81 17.10 -0.30 3.63
C PRO A 81 15.83 0.06 2.83
N TYR A 82 15.52 1.35 2.77
CA TYR A 82 14.44 1.92 1.96
C TYR A 82 15.00 2.90 0.94
N VAL A 83 14.35 2.94 -0.23
CA VAL A 83 14.60 3.94 -1.27
C VAL A 83 13.35 4.80 -1.41
N TYR A 84 13.53 6.12 -1.36
CA TYR A 84 12.46 7.08 -1.56
C TYR A 84 12.12 7.23 -3.05
N LEU A 85 10.84 7.07 -3.40
CA LEU A 85 10.34 7.11 -4.77
C LEU A 85 9.57 8.39 -5.12
N GLY A 86 9.57 9.39 -4.23
CA GLY A 86 8.69 10.56 -4.38
C GLY A 86 7.23 10.21 -4.12
N GLU A 87 6.32 10.99 -4.68
CA GLU A 87 4.87 10.74 -4.65
C GLU A 87 4.43 9.52 -5.48
N PHE A 88 5.32 9.05 -6.38
CA PHE A 88 5.10 7.87 -7.21
C PHE A 88 3.71 7.84 -7.88
N GLY A 89 3.32 8.97 -8.48
CA GLY A 89 2.09 9.11 -9.27
C GLY A 89 0.82 9.44 -8.50
N ILE A 90 0.86 9.56 -7.16
CA ILE A 90 -0.29 9.99 -6.34
C ILE A 90 0.12 11.17 -5.47
N THR A 91 -0.49 12.33 -5.70
CA THR A 91 -0.19 13.57 -4.97
C THR A 91 -0.34 13.39 -3.46
N ASP A 92 0.61 13.96 -2.70
CA ASP A 92 0.68 13.88 -1.23
C ASP A 92 0.85 12.46 -0.64
N ARG A 93 1.15 11.44 -1.45
CA ARG A 93 1.46 10.06 -0.99
C ARG A 93 2.91 9.69 -1.28
N HIS A 94 3.80 9.97 -0.33
CA HIS A 94 5.23 9.75 -0.51
C HIS A 94 5.60 8.28 -0.29
N ALA A 95 6.05 7.58 -1.33
CA ALA A 95 6.33 6.15 -1.30
C ALA A 95 7.80 5.83 -0.99
N LEU A 96 8.01 4.85 -0.11
CA LEU A 96 9.32 4.29 0.19
C LEU A 96 9.30 2.79 -0.13
N LYS A 97 10.23 2.37 -0.99
CA LYS A 97 10.38 0.97 -1.38
C LYS A 97 11.40 0.29 -0.50
N PHE A 98 10.99 -0.80 0.16
CA PHE A 98 11.90 -1.65 0.93
C PHE A 98 12.82 -2.44 -0.01
N THR A 99 14.12 -2.41 0.23
CA THR A 99 15.16 -3.07 -0.57
C THR A 99 16.10 -3.87 0.34
N PRO A 100 15.62 -4.96 0.97
CA PRO A 100 16.39 -5.69 1.95
C PRO A 100 17.63 -6.35 1.31
N THR A 101 18.70 -6.49 2.09
CA THR A 101 19.95 -7.12 1.64
C THR A 101 19.87 -8.65 1.69
N THR A 102 18.92 -9.22 2.44
CA THR A 102 18.66 -10.66 2.52
C THR A 102 17.15 -10.93 2.55
N ARG A 103 16.72 -12.12 2.12
CA ARG A 103 15.31 -12.57 2.22
C ARG A 103 15.23 -13.97 2.79
N GLU A 104 15.95 -14.20 3.88
CA GLU A 104 15.93 -15.48 4.58
C GLU A 104 14.51 -15.80 5.07
N SER A 105 14.08 -17.04 4.86
CA SER A 105 12.73 -17.48 5.26
C SER A 105 12.55 -17.34 6.77
N GLY A 106 11.41 -16.76 7.18
CA GLY A 106 11.11 -16.49 8.59
C GLY A 106 11.72 -15.20 9.15
N SER A 107 12.64 -14.55 8.42
CA SER A 107 13.11 -13.20 8.78
C SER A 107 12.03 -12.16 8.50
N ILE A 108 11.99 -11.10 9.32
CA ILE A 108 11.14 -9.96 9.02
C ILE A 108 11.47 -9.39 7.63
N ASP A 109 12.71 -9.42 7.17
CA ASP A 109 13.11 -8.88 5.86
C ASP A 109 12.51 -9.63 4.67
N ALA A 110 12.04 -10.87 4.87
CA ALA A 110 11.32 -11.60 3.83
C ALA A 110 9.88 -11.07 3.62
N VAL A 111 9.26 -10.46 4.65
CA VAL A 111 7.88 -9.97 4.60
C VAL A 111 7.75 -8.78 3.66
N ASP A 112 6.97 -8.94 2.59
CA ASP A 112 6.64 -7.86 1.67
C ASP A 112 5.89 -6.73 2.37
N ARG A 113 6.25 -5.50 2.03
CA ARG A 113 5.64 -4.30 2.61
C ARG A 113 5.64 -3.12 1.65
N HIS A 114 4.67 -2.25 1.83
CA HIS A 114 4.68 -0.90 1.29
C HIS A 114 4.72 0.09 2.43
N LEU A 115 5.52 1.14 2.27
CA LEU A 115 5.61 2.23 3.22
C LEU A 115 5.28 3.53 2.51
N TYR A 116 4.32 4.26 3.06
CA TYR A 116 3.94 5.58 2.61
C TYR A 116 4.07 6.58 3.76
N ILE A 117 4.38 7.83 3.41
CA ILE A 117 4.31 8.97 4.32
C ILE A 117 3.24 9.91 3.77
N CYS A 118 2.25 10.20 4.59
CA CYS A 118 1.14 11.08 4.26
C CYS A 118 1.02 12.16 5.34
N ALA A 119 0.79 13.41 4.94
CA ALA A 119 0.46 14.46 5.91
C ALA A 119 -0.92 14.22 6.54
N GLU A 120 -1.10 14.64 7.79
CA GLU A 120 -2.40 14.62 8.46
C GLU A 120 -3.49 15.25 7.59
N GLY A 121 -4.65 14.58 7.51
CA GLY A 121 -5.81 15.03 6.75
C GLY A 121 -5.70 14.89 5.22
N SER A 122 -4.57 14.44 4.67
CA SER A 122 -4.40 14.27 3.23
C SER A 122 -5.39 13.27 2.64
N VAL A 123 -5.70 13.43 1.36
CA VAL A 123 -6.61 12.54 0.62
C VAL A 123 -6.13 11.08 0.65
N PRO A 124 -4.84 10.76 0.39
CA PRO A 124 -4.33 9.39 0.48
C PRO A 124 -4.52 8.76 1.86
N LEU A 125 -4.28 9.53 2.94
CA LEU A 125 -4.45 9.04 4.30
C LEU A 125 -5.92 8.74 4.61
N ARG A 126 -6.83 9.68 4.28
CA ARG A 126 -8.28 9.47 4.47
C ARG A 126 -8.82 8.30 3.65
N ASN A 127 -8.30 8.08 2.45
CA ASN A 127 -8.60 6.91 1.63
C ASN A 127 -8.20 5.61 2.34
N HIS A 128 -6.93 5.47 2.73
CA HIS A 128 -6.44 4.26 3.38
C HIS A 128 -7.15 3.96 4.72
N LEU A 129 -7.30 4.97 5.58
CA LEU A 129 -7.95 4.82 6.89
C LEU A 129 -9.45 4.58 6.76
N GLY A 130 -10.14 5.30 5.86
CA GLY A 130 -11.57 5.15 5.63
C GLY A 130 -11.91 3.74 5.13
N LEU A 131 -11.15 3.23 4.15
CA LEU A 131 -11.31 1.86 3.67
C LEU A 131 -11.10 0.83 4.78
N ARG A 132 -10.03 0.96 5.56
CA ARG A 132 -9.73 0.07 6.71
C ARG A 132 -10.87 0.07 7.73
N GLN A 133 -11.34 1.26 8.10
CA GLN A 133 -12.36 1.40 9.15
C GLN A 133 -13.68 0.76 8.74
N VAL A 134 -14.18 1.08 7.55
CA VAL A 134 -15.43 0.49 7.03
C VAL A 134 -15.35 -1.03 6.97
N LEU A 135 -14.24 -1.59 6.47
CA LEU A 135 -14.09 -3.04 6.35
C LEU A 135 -13.96 -3.75 7.71
N ARG A 136 -13.48 -3.06 8.75
CA ARG A 136 -13.46 -3.62 10.11
C ARG A 136 -14.85 -3.63 10.75
N GLU A 137 -15.63 -2.58 10.52
CA GLU A 137 -16.93 -2.36 11.17
C GLU A 137 -18.12 -2.98 10.44
N ASN A 138 -18.00 -3.19 9.13
CA ASN A 138 -19.09 -3.71 8.30
C ASN A 138 -18.69 -5.06 7.68
N GLU A 139 -19.28 -6.14 8.22
CA GLU A 139 -19.01 -7.51 7.77
C GLU A 139 -19.54 -7.77 6.36
N GLU A 140 -20.71 -7.27 6.01
CA GLU A 140 -21.33 -7.48 4.70
C GLU A 140 -20.45 -6.94 3.57
N ILE A 141 -20.01 -5.68 3.68
CA ILE A 141 -19.14 -5.07 2.68
C ILE A 141 -17.74 -5.70 2.67
N ARG A 142 -17.25 -6.20 3.82
CA ARG A 142 -16.00 -6.95 3.91
C ARG A 142 -16.10 -8.27 3.13
N LEU A 143 -17.20 -9.01 3.27
CA LEU A 143 -17.44 -10.26 2.54
C LEU A 143 -17.61 -10.01 1.04
N GLU A 144 -18.32 -8.96 0.65
CA GLU A 144 -18.44 -8.55 -0.75
C GLU A 144 -17.06 -8.22 -1.35
N TYR A 145 -16.24 -7.45 -0.64
CA TYR A 145 -14.88 -7.14 -1.07
C TYR A 145 -13.98 -8.38 -1.15
N ALA A 146 -14.11 -9.31 -0.21
CA ALA A 146 -13.39 -10.59 -0.24
C ALA A 146 -13.80 -11.42 -1.46
N CYS A 147 -15.09 -11.49 -1.78
CA CYS A 147 -15.62 -12.19 -2.95
C CYS A 147 -15.02 -11.64 -4.25
N VAL A 148 -15.09 -10.32 -4.44
CA VAL A 148 -14.50 -9.64 -5.61
C VAL A 148 -13.00 -9.96 -5.72
N LYS A 149 -12.25 -9.94 -4.61
CA LYS A 149 -10.81 -10.26 -4.65
C LYS A 149 -10.53 -11.70 -5.06
N ARG A 150 -11.31 -12.68 -4.58
CA ARG A 150 -11.15 -14.09 -4.96
C ARG A 150 -11.47 -14.29 -6.44
N GLU A 151 -12.59 -13.76 -6.92
CA GLU A 151 -12.98 -13.84 -8.33
C GLU A 151 -11.93 -13.20 -9.25
N LEU A 152 -11.41 -12.03 -8.89
CA LEU A 152 -10.38 -11.37 -9.68
C LEU A 152 -9.04 -12.09 -9.62
N ALA A 153 -8.69 -12.76 -8.51
CA ALA A 153 -7.47 -13.57 -8.44
C ALA A 153 -7.51 -14.82 -9.33
N GLU A 154 -8.70 -15.35 -9.59
CA GLU A 154 -8.92 -16.48 -10.51
C GLU A 154 -8.97 -16.04 -11.97
N THR A 155 -9.53 -14.86 -12.25
CA THR A 155 -9.82 -14.41 -13.62
C THR A 155 -8.81 -13.43 -14.20
N CYS A 156 -7.98 -12.78 -13.37
CA CYS A 156 -6.97 -11.83 -13.84
C CYS A 156 -5.58 -12.47 -13.96
N GLU A 157 -4.96 -12.26 -15.11
CA GLU A 157 -3.59 -12.72 -15.40
C GLU A 157 -2.52 -11.76 -14.86
N ASP A 158 -2.91 -10.54 -14.49
CA ASP A 158 -2.02 -9.46 -14.08
C ASP A 158 -2.59 -8.64 -12.91
N THR A 159 -1.70 -8.32 -11.95
CA THR A 159 -1.87 -7.35 -10.87
C THR A 159 -2.48 -6.01 -11.26
N MET A 160 -2.20 -5.52 -12.47
CA MET A 160 -2.73 -4.25 -12.97
C MET A 160 -4.22 -4.36 -13.29
N ILE A 161 -4.63 -5.39 -14.05
CA ILE A 161 -6.05 -5.65 -14.36
C ILE A 161 -6.82 -5.95 -13.06
N TYR A 162 -6.19 -6.70 -12.15
CA TYR A 162 -6.74 -6.95 -10.82
C TYR A 162 -7.01 -5.66 -10.03
N SER A 163 -6.08 -4.70 -10.07
CA SER A 163 -6.25 -3.42 -9.36
C SER A 163 -7.36 -2.58 -9.99
N ALA A 164 -7.41 -2.49 -11.32
CA ALA A 164 -8.43 -1.78 -12.07
C ALA A 164 -9.84 -2.28 -11.74
N ARG A 165 -10.04 -3.60 -11.80
CA ARG A 165 -11.35 -4.22 -11.60
C ARG A 165 -11.86 -4.13 -10.15
N LYS A 166 -10.99 -3.87 -9.16
CA LYS A 166 -11.41 -3.57 -7.78
C LYS A 166 -11.96 -2.15 -7.60
N THR A 167 -11.74 -1.26 -8.55
CA THR A 167 -12.08 0.17 -8.37
C THR A 167 -13.54 0.37 -7.98
N GLY A 168 -14.49 -0.34 -8.59
CA GLY A 168 -15.91 -0.22 -8.27
C GLY A 168 -16.25 -0.52 -6.79
N ILE A 169 -15.76 -1.65 -6.26
CA ILE A 169 -16.00 -2.01 -4.86
C ILE A 169 -15.25 -1.09 -3.89
N ILE A 170 -14.06 -0.62 -4.25
CA ILE A 170 -13.31 0.38 -3.46
C ILE A 170 -14.10 1.70 -3.39
N GLN A 171 -14.66 2.18 -4.51
CA GLN A 171 -15.48 3.40 -4.53
C GLN A 171 -16.74 3.27 -3.67
N LYS A 172 -17.39 2.10 -3.68
CA LYS A 172 -18.51 1.80 -2.80
C LYS A 172 -18.11 1.89 -1.32
N ILE A 173 -16.98 1.27 -0.94
CA ILE A 173 -16.46 1.32 0.43
C ILE A 173 -16.12 2.76 0.84
N LEU A 174 -15.45 3.54 -0.02
CA LEU A 174 -15.09 4.92 0.27
C LEU A 174 -16.29 5.85 0.36
N THR A 175 -17.37 5.55 -0.36
CA THR A 175 -18.65 6.25 -0.21
C THR A 175 -19.26 5.98 1.17
N LEU A 176 -19.23 4.74 1.65
CA LEU A 176 -19.67 4.38 3.00
C LEU A 176 -18.82 5.02 4.10
N ALA A 177 -17.52 5.21 3.84
CA ALA A 177 -16.61 5.83 4.81
C ALA A 177 -16.99 7.30 5.10
N GLY A 178 -17.55 8.01 4.13
CA GLY A 178 -18.01 9.39 4.28
C GLY A 178 -16.89 10.42 4.59
N THR A 179 -15.63 10.01 4.51
CA THR A 179 -14.46 10.86 4.84
C THR A 179 -13.92 11.64 3.64
N LEU A 180 -14.37 11.32 2.43
CA LEU A 180 -13.91 11.90 1.16
C LEU A 180 -15.07 12.56 0.43
N THR A 181 -14.82 13.72 -0.16
CA THR A 181 -15.77 14.38 -1.08
C THR A 181 -15.90 13.59 -2.38
N ASP A 182 -16.97 13.84 -3.14
CA ASP A 182 -17.19 13.18 -4.43
C ASP A 182 -16.06 13.45 -5.42
N GLU A 183 -15.49 14.66 -5.39
CA GLU A 183 -14.38 15.04 -6.26
C GLU A 183 -13.09 14.29 -5.89
N GLU A 184 -12.80 14.19 -4.59
CA GLU A 184 -11.65 13.42 -4.10
C GLU A 184 -11.77 11.93 -4.45
N ARG A 185 -12.99 11.37 -4.35
CA ARG A 185 -13.24 9.96 -4.73
C ARG A 185 -13.04 9.73 -6.23
N LYS A 186 -13.49 10.66 -7.08
CA LYS A 186 -13.23 10.62 -8.54
C LYS A 186 -11.75 10.75 -8.85
N GLN A 187 -11.02 11.62 -8.15
CA GLN A 187 -9.58 11.76 -8.34
C GLN A 187 -8.86 10.46 -7.97
N ILE A 188 -9.24 9.78 -6.87
CA ILE A 188 -8.69 8.48 -6.49
C ILE A 188 -8.93 7.43 -7.58
N GLU A 189 -10.12 7.41 -8.19
CA GLU A 189 -10.40 6.53 -9.34
C GLU A 189 -9.49 6.83 -10.54
N LEU A 190 -9.26 8.11 -10.84
CA LEU A 190 -8.37 8.52 -11.91
C LEU A 190 -6.90 8.16 -11.62
N ASP A 191 -6.44 8.40 -10.40
CA ASP A 191 -5.08 8.06 -9.95
C ASP A 191 -4.82 6.56 -10.08
N ASN A 192 -5.80 5.71 -9.72
CA ASN A 192 -5.68 4.26 -9.91
C ASN A 192 -5.49 3.89 -11.39
N LYS A 193 -6.22 4.54 -12.32
CA LYS A 193 -6.08 4.33 -13.76
C LYS A 193 -4.73 4.82 -14.29
N VAL A 194 -4.27 6.00 -13.87
CA VAL A 194 -2.97 6.57 -14.30
C VAL A 194 -1.79 5.73 -13.79
N MET A 195 -1.90 5.21 -12.56
CA MET A 195 -0.90 4.30 -12.00
C MET A 195 -0.81 3.01 -12.82
N GLU A 196 -1.92 2.48 -13.33
CA GLU A 196 -1.92 1.33 -14.22
C GLU A 196 -1.19 1.62 -15.54
N GLU A 197 -1.36 2.80 -16.11
CA GLU A 197 -0.69 3.20 -17.36
C GLU A 197 0.82 3.39 -17.16
N LYS A 198 1.24 4.10 -16.10
CA LYS A 198 2.66 4.34 -15.81
C LYS A 198 3.42 3.06 -15.44
N VAL A 199 2.79 2.15 -14.70
CA VAL A 199 3.41 0.84 -14.40
C VAL A 199 3.52 0.00 -15.67
N ARG A 200 2.52 0.00 -16.57
CA ARG A 200 2.62 -0.64 -17.90
C ARG A 200 3.78 -0.08 -18.72
N GLU A 201 3.96 1.23 -18.74
CA GLU A 201 5.04 1.89 -19.48
C GLU A 201 6.42 1.59 -18.89
N ALA A 202 6.57 1.65 -17.56
CA ALA A 202 7.83 1.34 -16.90
C ALA A 202 8.28 -0.13 -17.09
N TRP A 203 7.34 -1.04 -17.37
CA TRP A 203 7.62 -2.45 -17.61
C TRP A 203 7.82 -2.79 -19.10
N LYS A 204 7.28 -1.99 -20.03
CA LYS A 204 7.63 -2.08 -21.47
C LYS A 204 9.11 -1.77 -21.73
N VAL A 205 9.72 -0.88 -20.95
CA VAL A 205 11.14 -0.52 -21.10
C VAL A 205 12.08 -1.69 -20.74
N ARG A 206 11.67 -2.60 -19.84
CA ARG A 206 12.47 -3.77 -19.46
C ARG A 206 12.52 -4.88 -20.52
N ASP A 207 11.48 -5.00 -21.36
CA ASP A 207 11.46 -6.03 -22.42
C ASP A 207 12.32 -5.65 -23.63
N VAL A 208 12.62 -4.36 -23.82
CA VAL A 208 13.49 -3.89 -24.92
C VAL A 208 14.98 -4.06 -24.59
N GLU A 209 15.36 -3.89 -23.31
CA GLU A 209 16.77 -4.02 -22.89
C GLU A 209 17.26 -5.48 -22.81
N ILE A 210 16.36 -6.47 -22.70
CA ILE A 210 16.73 -7.90 -22.69
C ILE A 210 16.84 -8.48 -24.12
N SER A 211 16.21 -7.84 -25.13
CA SER A 211 16.33 -8.25 -26.54
C SER A 211 17.50 -7.61 -27.31
N GLY A 212 18.26 -6.70 -26.67
CA GLY A 212 19.34 -5.93 -27.32
C GLY A 212 20.75 -6.49 -27.14
N SER A 213 20.91 -7.69 -26.55
CA SER A 213 22.20 -8.38 -26.46
C SER A 213 22.09 -9.72 -27.20
N SER A 214 22.25 -9.68 -28.52
CA SER A 214 22.47 -10.83 -29.38
C SER A 214 23.47 -10.46 -30.45
#